data_AF-M7MWI9-F1
#
_entry.id   AF-M7MWI9-F1
#
_cell.length_a   1.000
_cell.length_b   1.000
_cell.length_c   1.000
_cell.angle_alpha   90.00
_cell.angle_beta   90.00
_cell.angle_gamma   90.00
#
_symmetry.space_group_name_H-M   'P 1'
#
loop_
_entity.id
_entity.type
_entity.pdbx_description
1 polymer ?
#
loop_
_entity_poly.entity_id
_entity_poly.type
_entity_poly.pdbx_seq_one_letter_code
_entity_poly.pdbx_strand_id
1 'polypeptide(L)'
;MSAETSRSSKEIVQPRPTTKVVVAKPATGTSTVVKKAKPATATTVKKPAAAAAPAAASKATKLAAKPAAKTTKPSTRTTPAAKPVVTKPPATSSPTASSAAVRAAAPLADTVPSVDPMPRAVPTDPEIPEATIGTDAAFASDAPSVTVPHTVRNISEVRHFFRTNDVPIFFVGATPFNLLGLDRWVRNFSYVSYYDSWDGAHPRIFTPAHKPVTDFESGEEINNWLLLNAEVRARMTQNLRPGLRPKVALVFFNEETERICRELGYDLILPAAELRDRLDSKIVTTKMGDEAGVPSVPNVLSNGTTFKALREAADAAWLGDELVVQTPYGDSGKTTFFINNESDWDTHSADIIRQDIKVMRRINNLPVAVEAVLTRSGTVVGPFFTELAGHPSLTPYPGGWCGNEMHPEVLTATQRARAMDLVKRMGDRLDTEGYRGFSRSTCWWTPTPTRSTWAN
;
A
#
# COMPACT_ATOMS: atom_id res chain seq x y z
N MET A 1 5.43 -40.04 -30.05
CA MET A 1 4.87 -39.72 -31.38
C MET A 1 4.79 -38.19 -31.45
N SER A 2 5.91 -37.48 -31.58
CA SER A 2 6.74 -37.26 -32.78
C SER A 2 6.00 -36.52 -33.89
N ALA A 3 6.29 -35.23 -34.05
CA ALA A 3 6.76 -34.64 -35.31
C ALA A 3 7.07 -33.14 -35.12
N GLU A 4 8.35 -32.81 -35.18
CA GLU A 4 8.86 -31.48 -35.53
C GLU A 4 8.43 -31.08 -36.95
N THR A 5 8.32 -29.79 -37.22
CA THR A 5 8.74 -29.24 -38.51
C THR A 5 9.28 -27.82 -38.32
N SER A 6 10.53 -27.66 -38.74
CA SER A 6 11.28 -26.41 -38.84
C SER A 6 11.08 -25.79 -40.22
N ARG A 7 11.18 -24.45 -40.29
CA ARG A 7 11.57 -23.54 -41.42
C ARG A 7 10.71 -22.26 -41.35
N SER A 8 11.13 -21.07 -41.72
CA SER A 8 12.41 -20.48 -42.13
C SER A 8 12.19 -18.98 -42.10
N SER A 9 13.21 -18.23 -41.70
CA SER A 9 13.29 -16.77 -41.73
C SER A 9 12.94 -16.22 -43.13
N LYS A 10 12.14 -15.16 -43.16
CA LYS A 10 12.06 -14.20 -44.27
C LYS A 10 12.02 -12.79 -43.71
N GLU A 11 13.10 -12.07 -43.95
CA GLU A 11 13.19 -10.61 -43.99
C GLU A 11 12.02 -10.01 -44.77
N ILE A 12 11.33 -9.04 -44.17
CA ILE A 12 10.48 -8.09 -44.88
C ILE A 12 10.86 -6.68 -44.42
N VAL A 13 11.73 -6.10 -45.25
CA VAL A 13 11.91 -4.68 -45.64
C VAL A 13 10.97 -3.67 -44.98
N GLN A 14 11.55 -2.73 -44.22
CA GLN A 14 10.89 -1.50 -43.80
C GLN A 14 10.75 -0.50 -44.97
N PRO A 15 9.60 0.16 -45.15
CA PRO A 15 9.47 1.24 -46.13
C PRO A 15 10.01 2.57 -45.59
N ARG A 16 10.85 3.25 -46.40
CA ARG A 16 11.26 4.65 -46.19
C ARG A 16 10.08 5.62 -46.37
N PRO A 17 10.01 6.72 -45.61
CA PRO A 17 9.03 7.77 -45.83
C PRO A 17 9.51 8.76 -46.92
N THR A 18 8.67 9.02 -47.90
CA THR A 18 8.78 10.16 -48.82
C THR A 18 7.53 11.01 -48.72
N THR A 19 7.60 12.17 -48.06
CA THR A 19 6.84 13.35 -48.48
C THR A 19 7.51 14.61 -47.92
N LYS A 20 8.02 15.46 -48.82
CA LYS A 20 8.35 16.86 -48.54
C LYS A 20 7.07 17.68 -48.64
N VAL A 21 6.72 18.46 -47.62
CA VAL A 21 5.85 19.64 -47.78
C VAL A 21 6.39 20.82 -46.96
N VAL A 22 6.89 21.79 -47.73
CA VAL A 22 6.95 23.25 -47.57
C VAL A 22 6.55 23.84 -46.20
N VAL A 23 7.52 24.49 -45.55
CA VAL A 23 7.32 25.41 -44.42
C VAL A 23 7.07 26.82 -44.97
N ALA A 24 5.92 27.40 -44.66
CA ALA A 24 5.63 28.81 -44.84
C ALA A 24 5.60 29.51 -43.46
N LYS A 25 6.29 30.65 -43.37
CA LYS A 25 6.38 31.55 -42.21
C LYS A 25 5.47 32.76 -42.45
N PRO A 26 4.89 33.36 -41.39
CA PRO A 26 5.06 34.80 -41.17
C PRO A 26 5.35 35.08 -39.67
N ALA A 27 6.32 35.88 -39.27
CA ALA A 27 6.47 37.35 -39.37
C ALA A 27 5.55 38.14 -38.40
N THR A 28 6.11 38.47 -37.23
CA THR A 28 6.09 39.76 -36.50
C THR A 28 4.93 40.74 -36.69
N GLY A 29 4.32 41.16 -35.57
CA GLY A 29 3.47 42.35 -35.47
C GLY A 29 3.37 42.86 -34.02
N THR A 30 3.62 44.15 -33.86
CA THR A 30 3.90 44.91 -32.63
C THR A 30 2.67 45.41 -31.86
N SER A 31 2.87 45.56 -30.54
CA SER A 31 2.27 46.46 -29.53
C SER A 31 1.27 47.53 -29.98
N THR A 32 0.17 47.67 -29.21
CA THR A 32 -0.40 48.99 -28.91
C THR A 32 -1.04 49.03 -27.52
N VAL A 33 -0.65 50.06 -26.78
CA VAL A 33 -1.04 50.42 -25.41
C VAL A 33 -2.33 51.24 -25.45
N VAL A 34 -3.26 51.00 -24.52
CA VAL A 34 -4.28 51.99 -24.14
C VAL A 34 -4.27 52.16 -22.62
N LYS A 35 -4.11 53.42 -22.20
CA LYS A 35 -4.08 53.93 -20.82
C LYS A 35 -5.46 54.40 -20.34
N LYS A 36 -5.56 54.56 -19.01
CA LYS A 36 -6.48 55.38 -18.18
C LYS A 36 -7.82 54.72 -17.82
N ALA A 37 -8.38 54.88 -16.62
CA ALA A 37 -7.98 55.58 -15.38
C ALA A 37 -8.85 55.10 -14.20
N LYS A 38 -8.33 55.33 -12.99
CA LYS A 38 -8.98 55.17 -11.66
C LYS A 38 -10.00 56.29 -11.42
N PRO A 39 -10.91 56.13 -10.42
CA PRO A 39 -10.83 57.05 -9.28
C PRO A 39 -10.97 56.35 -7.92
N ALA A 40 -10.62 57.11 -6.87
CA ALA A 40 -10.33 56.69 -5.50
C ALA A 40 -11.34 57.25 -4.49
N THR A 41 -11.51 56.58 -3.35
CA THR A 41 -11.74 57.13 -1.97
C THR A 41 -11.81 55.91 -1.03
N ALA A 42 -10.86 55.62 -0.12
CA ALA A 42 -10.40 56.28 1.12
C ALA A 42 -11.40 56.23 2.29
N THR A 43 -11.19 55.32 3.25
CA THR A 43 -11.38 55.59 4.68
C THR A 43 -10.47 54.69 5.53
N THR A 44 -9.67 55.34 6.36
CA THR A 44 -8.70 54.86 7.37
C THR A 44 -9.36 54.51 8.70
N VAL A 45 -8.94 53.43 9.38
CA VAL A 45 -8.72 53.37 10.86
C VAL A 45 -7.58 52.37 11.20
N LYS A 46 -6.87 52.67 12.30
CA LYS A 46 -5.51 52.32 12.76
C LYS A 46 -5.24 50.87 13.25
N LYS A 47 -3.95 50.54 13.17
CA LYS A 47 -3.12 49.48 13.80
C LYS A 47 -3.01 49.60 15.34
N PRO A 48 -2.57 48.56 16.08
CA PRO A 48 -1.14 48.35 16.42
C PRO A 48 -0.70 46.87 16.26
N ALA A 49 0.42 46.52 15.60
CA ALA A 49 1.83 46.43 16.06
C ALA A 49 2.05 45.27 17.06
N ALA A 50 3.06 44.40 17.00
CA ALA A 50 4.15 44.06 16.06
C ALA A 50 4.86 42.79 16.61
N ALA A 51 5.48 41.97 15.76
CA ALA A 51 6.74 41.20 15.98
C ALA A 51 6.81 40.09 14.89
N ALA A 52 7.55 40.27 13.80
CA ALA A 52 9.00 40.09 13.63
C ALA A 52 9.33 38.68 13.10
N ALA A 53 9.44 38.59 11.77
CA ALA A 53 10.15 37.54 11.04
C ALA A 53 11.59 38.01 10.74
N PRO A 54 12.56 37.10 10.55
CA PRO A 54 13.78 37.42 9.82
C PRO A 54 13.74 36.84 8.39
N ALA A 55 14.24 37.66 7.47
CA ALA A 55 14.40 37.34 6.06
C ALA A 55 15.78 36.76 5.74
N ALA A 56 15.79 35.89 4.74
CA ALA A 56 16.75 35.73 3.64
C ALA A 56 18.25 35.51 3.90
N ALA A 57 18.78 34.42 3.32
CA ALA A 57 20.08 34.45 2.63
C ALA A 57 20.20 33.31 1.60
N SER A 58 20.01 33.64 0.33
CA SER A 58 20.48 32.88 -0.82
C SER A 58 21.99 33.11 -1.01
N LYS A 59 22.81 32.05 -1.05
CA LYS A 59 24.17 32.11 -1.59
C LYS A 59 24.43 30.91 -2.49
N ALA A 60 24.53 31.21 -3.79
CA ALA A 60 25.22 30.39 -4.77
C ALA A 60 26.73 30.36 -4.43
N THR A 61 27.38 29.21 -4.56
CA THR A 61 28.84 29.13 -4.58
C THR A 61 29.30 28.15 -5.65
N LYS A 62 30.03 28.71 -6.62
CA LYS A 62 30.87 28.01 -7.60
C LYS A 62 32.06 27.36 -6.86
N LEU A 63 32.32 26.09 -7.11
CA LEU A 63 33.67 25.49 -7.07
C LEU A 63 33.80 24.61 -8.32
N ALA A 64 34.56 25.03 -9.33
CA ALA A 64 36.01 24.87 -9.46
C ALA A 64 36.42 23.40 -9.65
N ALA A 65 36.39 22.97 -10.91
CA ALA A 65 36.98 21.73 -11.37
C ALA A 65 38.49 21.90 -11.62
N LYS A 66 39.30 20.93 -11.18
CA LYS A 66 40.58 20.56 -11.82
C LYS A 66 40.97 19.10 -11.50
N PRO A 67 41.83 18.48 -12.32
CA PRO A 67 41.70 17.08 -12.70
C PRO A 67 42.71 16.17 -11.99
N ALA A 68 42.39 14.88 -11.90
CA ALA A 68 43.37 13.84 -11.63
C ALA A 68 43.17 12.68 -12.59
N ALA A 69 44.16 12.50 -13.46
CA ALA A 69 44.34 11.35 -14.33
C ALA A 69 44.61 10.08 -13.49
N LYS A 70 44.11 8.92 -13.95
CA LYS A 70 44.72 7.61 -13.70
C LYS A 70 44.33 6.62 -14.80
N THR A 71 45.26 6.51 -15.73
CA THR A 71 45.80 5.31 -16.39
C THR A 71 44.99 4.01 -16.40
N THR A 72 44.92 3.49 -17.62
CA THR A 72 44.45 2.20 -18.11
C THR A 72 45.22 0.97 -17.57
N LYS A 73 44.45 -0.12 -17.41
CA LYS A 73 44.72 -1.58 -17.24
C LYS A 73 45.99 -2.15 -17.93
N PRO A 74 46.52 -3.36 -17.58
CA PRO A 74 45.81 -4.67 -17.72
C PRO A 74 46.05 -5.70 -16.57
N SER A 75 45.04 -6.45 -16.13
CA SER A 75 44.73 -7.85 -16.51
C SER A 75 45.86 -8.86 -16.34
N THR A 76 45.76 -9.70 -15.31
CA THR A 76 46.27 -11.07 -15.33
C THR A 76 45.20 -12.06 -14.85
N ARG A 77 45.14 -13.15 -15.61
CA ARG A 77 44.18 -14.25 -15.58
C ARG A 77 44.77 -15.38 -14.75
N THR A 78 44.03 -15.93 -13.80
CA THR A 78 44.24 -17.30 -13.31
C THR A 78 42.90 -17.94 -12.95
N THR A 79 42.74 -19.17 -13.46
CA THR A 79 41.53 -20.00 -13.56
C THR A 79 41.20 -20.76 -12.26
N PRO A 80 40.00 -21.40 -12.17
CA PRO A 80 39.29 -21.66 -10.92
C PRO A 80 39.51 -23.07 -10.34
N ALA A 81 39.29 -23.22 -9.03
CA ALA A 81 39.25 -24.52 -8.36
C ALA A 81 37.81 -24.92 -7.95
N ALA A 82 37.35 -25.99 -8.61
CA ALA A 82 36.46 -27.08 -8.20
C ALA A 82 35.25 -26.83 -7.26
N LYS A 83 34.05 -27.06 -7.81
CA LYS A 83 32.84 -27.50 -7.08
C LYS A 83 32.94 -29.00 -6.75
N PRO A 84 32.33 -29.48 -5.65
CA PRO A 84 31.83 -30.84 -5.59
C PRO A 84 30.31 -30.87 -5.88
N VAL A 85 29.97 -31.71 -6.86
CA VAL A 85 28.63 -32.23 -7.14
C VAL A 85 28.33 -33.33 -6.12
N VAL A 86 27.16 -33.30 -5.48
CA VAL A 86 26.60 -34.48 -4.80
C VAL A 86 25.28 -34.86 -5.44
N THR A 87 25.26 -36.10 -5.88
CA THR A 87 24.24 -36.86 -6.57
C THR A 87 23.20 -37.44 -5.60
N LYS A 88 21.94 -37.50 -6.04
CA LYS A 88 20.87 -38.42 -5.58
C LYS A 88 20.60 -39.38 -6.77
N PRO A 89 19.88 -40.54 -6.67
CA PRO A 89 19.29 -41.28 -5.54
C PRO A 89 19.63 -42.81 -5.62
N PRO A 90 18.93 -43.73 -4.91
CA PRO A 90 17.73 -44.32 -5.54
C PRO A 90 16.55 -44.61 -4.59
N ALA A 91 15.38 -44.79 -5.21
CA ALA A 91 14.11 -45.19 -4.63
C ALA A 91 14.06 -46.70 -4.33
N THR A 92 13.22 -47.12 -3.39
CA THR A 92 12.65 -48.48 -3.35
C THR A 92 11.33 -48.55 -2.57
N SER A 93 10.38 -49.24 -3.21
CA SER A 93 9.27 -50.07 -2.71
C SER A 93 8.18 -49.50 -1.77
N SER A 94 6.97 -49.48 -2.35
CA SER A 94 5.67 -49.67 -1.70
C SER A 94 5.60 -51.01 -0.93
N PRO A 95 4.62 -51.16 -0.02
CA PRO A 95 3.62 -52.19 -0.29
C PRO A 95 2.17 -51.75 -0.06
N THR A 96 1.32 -52.41 -0.84
CA THR A 96 -0.13 -52.48 -0.88
C THR A 96 -0.71 -53.32 0.26
N ALA A 97 -1.87 -52.92 0.80
CA ALA A 97 -3.03 -53.74 1.21
C ALA A 97 -4.06 -52.81 1.91
N SER A 98 -5.18 -52.45 1.28
CA SER A 98 -6.47 -53.19 1.20
C SER A 98 -7.20 -53.32 2.54
N SER A 99 -8.31 -52.59 2.69
CA SER A 99 -9.58 -53.13 3.21
C SER A 99 -10.71 -52.10 3.07
N ALA A 100 -11.75 -52.49 2.35
CA ALA A 100 -13.02 -51.81 2.18
C ALA A 100 -13.91 -51.95 3.43
N ALA A 101 -14.87 -51.01 3.60
CA ALA A 101 -16.24 -51.34 4.03
C ALA A 101 -17.16 -50.13 3.83
N VAL A 102 -18.00 -50.23 2.81
CA VAL A 102 -19.25 -49.49 2.60
C VAL A 102 -20.32 -50.09 3.51
N ARG A 103 -21.19 -49.28 4.12
CA ARG A 103 -22.56 -49.69 4.46
C ARG A 103 -23.54 -48.52 4.38
N ALA A 104 -24.61 -48.75 3.63
CA ALA A 104 -25.74 -47.86 3.39
C ALA A 104 -26.95 -48.20 4.31
N ALA A 105 -27.78 -47.17 4.58
CA ALA A 105 -29.27 -47.09 4.65
C ALA A 105 -30.11 -48.32 5.09
N ALA A 106 -31.26 -48.28 5.78
CA ALA A 106 -32.30 -47.32 6.25
C ALA A 106 -33.24 -48.14 7.21
N PRO A 107 -34.57 -47.88 7.36
CA PRO A 107 -35.38 -46.69 7.73
C PRO A 107 -36.14 -46.93 9.07
N LEU A 108 -36.97 -45.99 9.56
CA LEU A 108 -38.20 -46.30 10.32
C LEU A 108 -39.12 -45.07 10.46
N ALA A 109 -40.42 -45.36 10.55
CA ALA A 109 -41.56 -44.52 10.20
C ALA A 109 -42.26 -43.84 11.39
N ASP A 110 -43.21 -42.98 11.01
CA ASP A 110 -44.20 -42.19 11.74
C ASP A 110 -44.71 -42.71 13.09
N THR A 111 -44.95 -41.78 14.03
CA THR A 111 -46.18 -41.71 14.85
C THR A 111 -46.25 -40.38 15.61
N VAL A 112 -47.39 -39.69 15.48
CA VAL A 112 -47.79 -38.48 16.20
C VAL A 112 -48.82 -38.86 17.27
N PRO A 113 -48.80 -38.24 18.47
CA PRO A 113 -50.01 -38.07 19.25
C PRO A 113 -50.44 -36.59 19.34
N SER A 114 -51.73 -36.39 19.08
CA SER A 114 -52.49 -35.14 19.19
C SER A 114 -52.64 -34.67 20.64
N VAL A 115 -52.56 -33.35 20.88
CA VAL A 115 -53.08 -32.69 22.09
C VAL A 115 -53.77 -31.39 21.68
N ASP A 116 -55.04 -31.26 22.02
CA ASP A 116 -55.89 -30.09 21.81
C ASP A 116 -55.48 -28.88 22.67
N PRO A 117 -55.91 -27.64 22.30
CA PRO A 117 -55.18 -26.42 22.63
C PRO A 117 -55.64 -25.76 23.94
N MET A 118 -54.67 -25.21 24.70
CA MET A 118 -54.92 -24.28 25.80
C MET A 118 -54.63 -22.81 25.37
N PRO A 119 -55.31 -21.82 25.98
CA PRO A 119 -55.60 -20.53 25.35
C PRO A 119 -54.40 -19.57 25.28
N ARG A 120 -54.40 -18.77 24.21
CA ARG A 120 -53.48 -17.66 23.92
C ARG A 120 -53.30 -16.73 25.12
N ALA A 121 -52.07 -16.65 25.63
CA ALA A 121 -51.56 -15.42 26.23
C ALA A 121 -50.88 -14.60 25.12
N VAL A 122 -51.26 -13.34 24.97
CA VAL A 122 -50.61 -12.37 24.07
C VAL A 122 -49.46 -11.73 24.86
N PRO A 123 -48.18 -11.94 24.50
CA PRO A 123 -47.09 -11.12 25.00
C PRO A 123 -46.97 -9.91 24.06
N THR A 124 -47.13 -8.72 24.62
CA THR A 124 -46.80 -7.45 23.98
C THR A 124 -45.32 -7.41 23.61
N ASP A 125 -45.04 -7.16 22.34
CA ASP A 125 -43.72 -7.07 21.71
C ASP A 125 -42.76 -6.10 22.43
N PRO A 126 -41.45 -6.43 22.44
CA PRO A 126 -40.40 -5.51 22.10
C PRO A 126 -39.92 -5.80 20.67
N GLU A 127 -39.96 -4.79 19.80
CA GLU A 127 -39.59 -4.83 18.38
C GLU A 127 -38.36 -5.71 18.08
N ILE A 128 -38.62 -6.86 17.45
CA ILE A 128 -37.59 -7.66 16.78
C ILE A 128 -37.42 -7.03 15.38
N PRO A 129 -36.21 -6.58 14.98
CA PRO A 129 -36.02 -6.10 13.62
C PRO A 129 -36.20 -7.26 12.64
N GLU A 130 -37.24 -7.19 11.82
CA GLU A 130 -37.50 -8.15 10.74
C GLU A 130 -36.26 -8.28 9.85
N ALA A 131 -35.77 -9.51 9.72
CA ALA A 131 -34.75 -9.85 8.73
C ALA A 131 -35.39 -9.69 7.34
N THR A 132 -35.06 -8.60 6.64
CA THR A 132 -35.50 -8.37 5.27
C THR A 132 -34.88 -9.43 4.37
N ILE A 133 -35.71 -10.35 3.87
CA ILE A 133 -35.32 -11.32 2.84
C ILE A 133 -34.84 -10.53 1.63
N GLY A 134 -33.62 -10.83 1.18
CA GLY A 134 -32.92 -10.07 0.15
C GLY A 134 -33.71 -9.99 -1.16
N THR A 135 -34.00 -8.77 -1.58
CA THR A 135 -34.47 -8.49 -2.94
C THR A 135 -33.35 -8.84 -3.91
N ASP A 136 -33.66 -9.70 -4.89
CA ASP A 136 -32.75 -10.05 -5.97
C ASP A 136 -32.35 -8.76 -6.73
N ALA A 137 -31.05 -8.61 -7.01
CA ALA A 137 -30.47 -7.41 -7.61
C ALA A 137 -31.05 -7.09 -9.01
N ALA A 138 -31.69 -8.08 -9.65
CA ALA A 138 -32.46 -7.92 -10.88
C ALA A 138 -33.71 -7.03 -10.73
N PHE A 139 -34.20 -6.81 -9.51
CA PHE A 139 -35.43 -6.05 -9.22
C PHE A 139 -35.19 -4.76 -8.42
N ALA A 140 -33.93 -4.33 -8.25
CA ALA A 140 -33.65 -3.04 -7.64
C ALA A 140 -34.15 -1.90 -8.57
N SER A 141 -34.99 -1.00 -8.05
CA SER A 141 -35.59 0.07 -8.87
C SER A 141 -34.54 1.10 -9.31
N ASP A 142 -34.71 1.70 -10.50
CA ASP A 142 -33.92 2.82 -11.01
C ASP A 142 -34.16 4.16 -10.27
N ALA A 143 -35.10 4.19 -9.31
CA ALA A 143 -35.41 5.40 -8.55
C ALA A 143 -34.36 5.69 -7.47
N PRO A 144 -34.01 6.96 -7.22
CA PRO A 144 -33.04 7.32 -6.19
C PRO A 144 -33.60 7.00 -4.81
N SER A 145 -33.19 5.87 -4.24
CA SER A 145 -33.26 5.68 -2.80
C SER A 145 -32.29 6.71 -2.20
N VAL A 146 -32.83 7.67 -1.44
CA VAL A 146 -32.05 8.41 -0.45
C VAL A 146 -31.56 7.36 0.53
N THR A 147 -30.38 6.79 0.27
CA THR A 147 -29.78 5.82 1.16
C THR A 147 -29.40 6.54 2.43
N VAL A 148 -30.29 6.50 3.41
CA VAL A 148 -29.89 6.69 4.81
C VAL A 148 -28.71 5.73 5.02
N PRO A 149 -27.56 6.20 5.52
CA PRO A 149 -26.40 5.34 5.72
C PRO A 149 -26.80 4.20 6.66
N HIS A 150 -27.03 3.01 6.11
CA HIS A 150 -27.31 1.84 6.92
C HIS A 150 -25.99 1.35 7.50
N THR A 151 -25.92 1.24 8.82
CA THR A 151 -24.77 0.63 9.49
C THR A 151 -24.70 -0.83 9.10
N VAL A 152 -23.64 -1.20 8.38
CA VAL A 152 -23.35 -2.58 8.00
C VAL A 152 -22.83 -3.36 9.21
N ARG A 153 -23.47 -4.49 9.55
CA ARG A 153 -23.24 -5.21 10.82
C ARG A 153 -22.34 -6.44 10.69
N ASN A 154 -22.25 -7.03 9.50
CA ASN A 154 -21.51 -8.27 9.28
C ASN A 154 -20.96 -8.35 7.84
N ILE A 155 -20.12 -9.35 7.57
CA ILE A 155 -19.46 -9.50 6.26
C ILE A 155 -20.45 -9.74 5.11
N SER A 156 -21.60 -10.37 5.38
CA SER A 156 -22.64 -10.61 4.37
C SER A 156 -23.27 -9.30 3.94
N GLU A 157 -23.59 -8.41 4.89
CA GLU A 157 -24.08 -7.07 4.60
C GLU A 157 -23.02 -6.21 3.90
N VAL A 158 -21.73 -6.32 4.25
CA VAL A 158 -20.63 -5.63 3.53
C VAL A 158 -20.60 -6.06 2.06
N ARG A 159 -20.68 -7.36 1.82
CA ARG A 159 -20.69 -7.91 0.45
C ARG A 159 -21.92 -7.46 -0.32
N HIS A 160 -23.08 -7.43 0.32
CA HIS A 160 -24.31 -6.95 -0.31
C HIS A 160 -24.18 -5.46 -0.67
N PHE A 161 -23.75 -4.63 0.27
CA PHE A 161 -23.51 -3.20 0.06
C PHE A 161 -22.62 -2.92 -1.17
N PHE A 162 -21.50 -3.63 -1.30
CA PHE A 162 -20.60 -3.45 -2.45
C PHE A 162 -21.13 -4.04 -3.75
N ARG A 163 -21.99 -5.08 -3.70
CA ARG A 163 -22.65 -5.65 -4.88
C ARG A 163 -23.75 -4.74 -5.44
N THR A 164 -24.40 -3.97 -4.58
CA THR A 164 -25.43 -2.99 -4.97
C THR A 164 -24.88 -1.56 -5.01
N ASN A 165 -23.55 -1.39 -5.01
CA ASN A 165 -22.92 -0.08 -5.05
C ASN A 165 -23.16 0.60 -6.40
N ASP A 166 -23.82 1.76 -6.34
CA ASP A 166 -24.08 2.59 -7.52
C ASP A 166 -23.09 3.75 -7.69
N VAL A 167 -22.19 3.98 -6.73
CA VAL A 167 -21.17 5.03 -6.84
C VAL A 167 -19.98 4.52 -7.63
N PRO A 168 -19.52 5.16 -8.72
CA PRO A 168 -18.34 4.71 -9.44
C PRO A 168 -17.09 4.89 -8.57
N ILE A 169 -16.29 3.82 -8.49
CA ILE A 169 -15.05 3.77 -7.74
C ILE A 169 -13.92 3.48 -8.73
N PHE A 170 -12.88 4.30 -8.71
CA PHE A 170 -11.72 4.19 -9.56
C PHE A 170 -10.47 3.95 -8.72
N PHE A 171 -9.76 2.87 -9.03
CA PHE A 171 -8.36 2.76 -8.63
C PHE A 171 -7.50 3.41 -9.71
N VAL A 172 -6.68 4.39 -9.32
CA VAL A 172 -5.77 5.10 -10.22
C VAL A 172 -4.33 4.76 -9.84
N GLY A 173 -3.52 4.36 -10.81
CA GLY A 173 -2.15 3.89 -10.55
C GLY A 173 -1.29 3.76 -11.80
N ALA A 174 0.03 3.62 -11.62
CA ALA A 174 0.91 3.24 -12.71
C ALA A 174 0.51 1.89 -13.33
N THR A 175 0.12 0.93 -12.50
CA THR A 175 -0.37 -0.40 -12.88
C THR A 175 -1.64 -0.73 -12.08
N PRO A 176 -2.50 -1.67 -12.53
CA PRO A 176 -3.74 -2.01 -11.83
C PRO A 176 -3.56 -3.04 -10.70
N PHE A 177 -2.33 -3.46 -10.36
CA PHE A 177 -2.09 -4.66 -9.56
C PHE A 177 -2.49 -4.56 -8.08
N ASN A 178 -2.43 -3.38 -7.46
CA ASN A 178 -2.63 -3.25 -6.01
C ASN A 178 -4.02 -3.67 -5.52
N LEU A 179 -5.06 -3.42 -6.33
CA LEU A 179 -6.44 -3.79 -6.02
C LEU A 179 -7.03 -4.72 -7.08
N LEU A 180 -6.21 -5.47 -7.80
CA LEU A 180 -6.66 -6.33 -8.89
C LEU A 180 -7.68 -7.38 -8.41
N GLY A 181 -8.74 -7.59 -9.19
CA GLY A 181 -9.80 -8.55 -8.91
C GLY A 181 -10.89 -8.03 -7.99
N LEU A 182 -10.73 -6.84 -7.40
CA LEU A 182 -11.78 -6.19 -6.59
C LEU A 182 -13.02 -5.84 -7.42
N ASP A 183 -12.85 -5.61 -8.72
CA ASP A 183 -13.91 -5.39 -9.71
C ASP A 183 -14.92 -6.55 -9.83
N ARG A 184 -14.52 -7.76 -9.43
CA ARG A 184 -15.41 -8.93 -9.40
C ARG A 184 -16.36 -8.93 -8.20
N TRP A 185 -16.03 -8.17 -7.16
CA TRP A 185 -16.75 -8.14 -5.88
C TRP A 185 -17.49 -6.82 -5.66
N VAL A 186 -16.94 -5.73 -6.18
CA VAL A 186 -17.46 -4.36 -6.02
C VAL A 186 -18.06 -3.88 -7.32
N ARG A 187 -19.38 -3.65 -7.34
CA ARG A 187 -20.07 -3.06 -8.49
C ARG A 187 -19.54 -1.65 -8.73
N ASN A 188 -19.46 -1.27 -10.01
CA ASN A 188 -18.97 0.03 -10.47
C ASN A 188 -17.51 0.35 -10.04
N PHE A 189 -16.70 -0.68 -9.80
CA PHE A 189 -15.26 -0.54 -9.63
C PHE A 189 -14.55 -0.65 -10.98
N SER A 190 -13.58 0.22 -11.25
CA SER A 190 -12.76 0.20 -12.46
C SER A 190 -11.34 0.71 -12.18
N TYR A 191 -10.41 0.34 -13.04
CA TYR A 191 -9.01 0.73 -12.93
C TYR A 191 -8.69 1.76 -14.01
N VAL A 192 -7.94 2.79 -13.63
CA VAL A 192 -7.28 3.72 -14.55
C VAL A 192 -5.79 3.52 -14.37
N SER A 193 -5.12 3.03 -15.40
CA SER A 193 -3.68 2.79 -15.33
C SER A 193 -2.90 3.43 -16.46
N TYR A 194 -1.65 3.83 -16.15
CA TYR A 194 -0.73 4.33 -17.16
C TYR A 194 -0.15 3.19 -18.00
N TYR A 195 0.26 2.10 -17.36
CA TYR A 195 0.68 0.87 -18.02
C TYR A 195 -0.47 -0.13 -17.97
N ASP A 196 -0.85 -0.64 -19.14
CA ASP A 196 -1.83 -1.71 -19.26
C ASP A 196 -1.10 -3.03 -19.51
N SER A 197 -1.19 -3.95 -18.55
CA SER A 197 -0.56 -5.27 -18.64
C SER A 197 -1.42 -6.29 -19.41
N TRP A 198 -2.62 -5.89 -19.87
CA TRP A 198 -3.56 -6.74 -20.61
C TRP A 198 -3.77 -6.31 -22.06
N ASP A 199 -3.04 -5.29 -22.55
CA ASP A 199 -3.17 -4.79 -23.92
C ASP A 199 -4.63 -4.53 -24.33
N GLY A 200 -5.43 -3.95 -23.43
CA GLY A 200 -6.84 -3.63 -23.63
C GLY A 200 -7.81 -4.80 -23.43
N ALA A 201 -7.34 -6.01 -23.13
CA ALA A 201 -8.20 -7.19 -23.00
C ALA A 201 -9.04 -7.22 -21.71
N HIS A 202 -8.66 -6.46 -20.67
CA HIS A 202 -9.39 -6.45 -19.41
C HIS A 202 -10.53 -5.41 -19.42
N PRO A 203 -11.80 -5.81 -19.28
CA PRO A 203 -12.96 -4.94 -19.54
C PRO A 203 -13.13 -3.79 -18.53
N ARG A 204 -12.47 -3.89 -17.37
CA ARG A 204 -12.53 -2.90 -16.29
C ARG A 204 -11.27 -2.04 -16.18
N ILE A 205 -10.27 -2.27 -17.03
CA ILE A 205 -9.06 -1.44 -17.06
C ILE A 205 -9.24 -0.41 -18.18
N PHE A 206 -8.97 0.85 -17.86
CA PHE A 206 -8.90 1.95 -18.81
C PHE A 206 -7.50 2.53 -18.81
N THR A 207 -6.94 2.70 -20.00
CA THR A 207 -5.68 3.40 -20.23
C THR A 207 -5.91 4.47 -21.31
N PRO A 208 -5.40 5.70 -21.15
CA PRO A 208 -5.44 6.69 -22.22
C PRO A 208 -4.74 6.18 -23.48
N ALA A 209 -5.26 6.50 -24.66
CA ALA A 209 -4.63 6.14 -25.93
C ALA A 209 -3.40 7.02 -26.21
N HIS A 210 -3.49 8.32 -25.90
CA HIS A 210 -2.42 9.29 -26.14
C HIS A 210 -1.66 9.58 -24.85
N LYS A 211 -0.51 8.90 -24.68
CA LYS A 211 0.39 9.10 -23.54
C LYS A 211 1.64 9.85 -24.00
N PRO A 212 2.10 10.88 -23.27
CA PRO A 212 3.40 11.44 -23.55
C PRO A 212 4.47 10.42 -23.18
N VAL A 213 5.56 10.39 -23.96
CA VAL A 213 6.81 9.75 -23.50
C VAL A 213 7.42 10.71 -22.50
N THR A 214 7.18 10.44 -21.21
CA THR A 214 7.66 11.27 -20.10
C THR A 214 8.28 10.36 -19.07
N ASP A 215 9.44 10.77 -18.58
CA ASP A 215 10.09 10.15 -17.43
C ASP A 215 9.47 10.77 -16.18
N PHE A 216 8.51 10.07 -15.59
CA PHE A 216 7.96 10.46 -14.28
C PHE A 216 8.96 10.13 -13.18
N GLU A 217 9.10 11.03 -12.21
CA GLU A 217 10.02 10.83 -11.08
C GLU A 217 9.36 10.07 -9.92
N SER A 218 8.02 9.97 -9.92
CA SER A 218 7.25 9.34 -8.84
C SER A 218 5.91 8.75 -9.29
N GLY A 219 5.32 7.91 -8.42
CA GLY A 219 3.98 7.38 -8.65
C GLY A 219 2.90 8.46 -8.51
N GLU A 220 3.12 9.44 -7.65
CA GLU A 220 2.29 10.62 -7.45
C GLU A 220 2.15 11.42 -8.75
N GLU A 221 3.25 11.68 -9.46
CA GLU A 221 3.22 12.41 -10.73
C GLU A 221 2.43 11.68 -11.82
N ILE A 222 2.63 10.35 -11.94
CA ILE A 222 1.87 9.51 -12.88
C ILE A 222 0.37 9.63 -12.56
N ASN A 223 0.02 9.52 -11.29
CA ASN A 223 -1.36 9.55 -10.83
C ASN A 223 -2.01 10.93 -11.03
N ASN A 224 -1.30 12.00 -10.73
CA ASN A 224 -1.75 13.37 -10.95
C ASN A 224 -1.97 13.64 -12.45
N TRP A 225 -1.06 13.17 -13.31
CA TRP A 225 -1.23 13.24 -14.76
C TRP A 225 -2.46 12.47 -15.25
N LEU A 226 -2.66 11.24 -14.76
CA LEU A 226 -3.85 10.43 -15.10
C LEU A 226 -5.15 11.15 -14.72
N LEU A 227 -5.23 11.73 -13.51
CA LEU A 227 -6.42 12.45 -13.07
C LEU A 227 -6.72 13.70 -13.90
N LEU A 228 -5.68 14.38 -14.39
CA LEU A 228 -5.82 15.58 -15.24
C LEU A 228 -6.08 15.26 -16.71
N ASN A 229 -5.78 14.04 -17.16
CA ASN A 229 -5.94 13.62 -18.55
C ASN A 229 -7.41 13.70 -19.02
N ALA A 230 -7.63 14.28 -20.20
CA ALA A 230 -8.98 14.52 -20.73
C ALA A 230 -9.74 13.21 -21.03
N GLU A 231 -9.07 12.18 -21.55
CA GLU A 231 -9.68 10.87 -21.83
C GLU A 231 -10.08 10.17 -20.52
N VAL A 232 -9.22 10.22 -19.50
CA VAL A 232 -9.53 9.70 -18.15
C VAL A 232 -10.72 10.41 -17.55
N ARG A 233 -10.73 11.75 -17.57
CA ARG A 233 -11.83 12.55 -17.01
C ARG A 233 -13.15 12.24 -17.72
N ALA A 234 -13.14 12.21 -19.06
CA ALA A 234 -14.30 11.86 -19.85
C ALA A 234 -14.83 10.46 -19.49
N ARG A 235 -13.92 9.48 -19.31
CA ARG A 235 -14.26 8.12 -18.88
C ARG A 235 -14.84 8.08 -17.46
N MET A 236 -14.23 8.77 -16.51
CA MET A 236 -14.63 8.77 -15.09
C MET A 236 -15.97 9.47 -14.86
N THR A 237 -16.32 10.45 -15.69
CA THR A 237 -17.60 11.17 -15.60
C THR A 237 -18.64 10.66 -16.60
N GLN A 238 -18.32 9.62 -17.39
CA GLN A 238 -19.24 9.04 -18.36
C GLN A 238 -20.46 8.46 -17.63
N ASN A 239 -21.66 8.87 -18.03
CA ASN A 239 -22.93 8.42 -17.44
C ASN A 239 -23.05 8.69 -15.92
N LEU A 240 -22.28 9.67 -15.41
CA LEU A 240 -22.34 10.05 -14.00
C LEU A 240 -23.70 10.71 -13.72
N ARG A 241 -24.45 10.14 -12.78
CA ARG A 241 -25.73 10.73 -12.34
C ARG A 241 -25.49 12.13 -11.75
N PRO A 242 -26.39 13.09 -11.97
CA PRO A 242 -26.29 14.42 -11.36
C PRO A 242 -26.11 14.33 -9.83
N GLY A 243 -25.17 15.11 -9.29
CA GLY A 243 -24.87 15.15 -7.85
C GLY A 243 -24.00 14.00 -7.32
N LEU A 244 -23.72 12.98 -8.12
CA LEU A 244 -22.82 11.89 -7.73
C LEU A 244 -21.36 12.30 -7.94
N ARG A 245 -20.47 11.96 -7.00
CA ARG A 245 -19.03 12.19 -7.10
C ARG A 245 -18.29 10.86 -7.25
N PRO A 246 -17.43 10.69 -8.27
CA PRO A 246 -16.57 9.52 -8.38
C PRO A 246 -15.67 9.35 -7.16
N LYS A 247 -15.53 8.12 -6.67
CA LYS A 247 -14.59 7.78 -5.60
C LYS A 247 -13.25 7.37 -6.21
N VAL A 248 -12.16 7.87 -5.64
CA VAL A 248 -10.80 7.64 -6.14
C VAL A 248 -9.96 7.04 -5.03
N ALA A 249 -9.30 5.92 -5.34
CA ALA A 249 -8.29 5.28 -4.49
C ALA A 249 -6.98 5.17 -5.25
N LEU A 250 -5.87 5.43 -4.58
CA LEU A 250 -4.51 5.43 -5.10
C LEU A 250 -3.57 4.87 -4.03
N VAL A 251 -2.45 4.29 -4.46
CA VAL A 251 -1.35 3.94 -3.53
C VAL A 251 -0.45 5.14 -3.27
N PHE A 252 -0.11 5.86 -4.33
CA PHE A 252 0.78 7.01 -4.32
C PHE A 252 -0.05 8.27 -4.54
N PHE A 253 -0.03 9.19 -3.58
CA PHE A 253 -0.76 10.45 -3.62
C PHE A 253 -0.13 11.47 -2.66
N ASN A 254 -0.35 12.75 -2.95
CA ASN A 254 0.14 13.88 -2.17
C ASN A 254 -0.89 15.02 -2.12
N GLU A 255 -0.54 16.18 -1.54
CA GLU A 255 -1.45 17.33 -1.45
C GLU A 255 -1.88 17.87 -2.82
N GLU A 256 -1.06 17.69 -3.85
CA GLU A 256 -1.45 18.01 -5.23
C GLU A 256 -2.56 17.07 -5.70
N THR A 257 -2.47 15.77 -5.43
CA THR A 257 -3.54 14.81 -5.73
C THR A 257 -4.85 15.21 -5.04
N GLU A 258 -4.80 15.59 -3.76
CA GLU A 258 -5.97 16.06 -3.02
C GLU A 258 -6.59 17.31 -3.65
N ARG A 259 -5.74 18.28 -4.05
CA ARG A 259 -6.18 19.50 -4.74
C ARG A 259 -6.87 19.16 -6.06
N ILE A 260 -6.28 18.28 -6.88
CA ILE A 260 -6.85 17.84 -8.15
C ILE A 260 -8.21 17.17 -7.93
N CYS A 261 -8.33 16.22 -7.00
CA CYS A 261 -9.60 15.56 -6.70
C CYS A 261 -10.67 16.56 -6.24
N ARG A 262 -10.30 17.54 -5.40
CA ARG A 262 -11.22 18.59 -4.94
C ARG A 262 -11.72 19.46 -6.10
N GLU A 263 -10.82 19.94 -6.96
CA GLU A 263 -11.14 20.77 -8.13
C GLU A 263 -12.00 20.03 -9.16
N LEU A 264 -11.77 18.73 -9.35
CA LEU A 264 -12.52 17.89 -10.29
C LEU A 264 -13.84 17.35 -9.74
N GLY A 265 -14.12 17.57 -8.44
CA GLY A 265 -15.33 17.08 -7.82
C GLY A 265 -15.32 15.58 -7.52
N TYR A 266 -14.14 15.00 -7.26
CA TYR A 266 -13.95 13.60 -6.88
C TYR A 266 -13.85 13.43 -5.36
N ASP A 267 -14.23 12.26 -4.86
CA ASP A 267 -14.06 11.85 -3.47
C ASP A 267 -12.78 11.01 -3.35
N LEU A 268 -11.70 11.61 -2.86
CA LEU A 268 -10.51 10.85 -2.49
C LEU A 268 -10.83 10.04 -1.22
N ILE A 269 -10.88 8.71 -1.33
CA ILE A 269 -11.27 7.80 -0.22
C ILE A 269 -10.04 7.28 0.52
N LEU A 270 -9.15 8.19 0.90
CA LEU A 270 -7.89 7.93 1.62
C LEU A 270 -7.74 8.94 2.77
N PRO A 271 -6.88 8.65 3.77
CA PRO A 271 -6.46 9.65 4.76
C PRO A 271 -5.84 10.87 4.07
N ALA A 272 -5.82 12.01 4.76
CA ALA A 272 -5.13 13.19 4.26
C ALA A 272 -3.64 12.90 4.03
N ALA A 273 -3.05 13.50 2.99
CA ALA A 273 -1.64 13.31 2.63
C ALA A 273 -0.71 13.71 3.79
N GLU A 274 -0.93 14.89 4.38
CA GLU A 274 -0.18 15.35 5.56
C GLU A 274 -0.27 14.36 6.73
N LEU A 275 -1.47 13.79 6.96
CA LEU A 275 -1.66 12.79 8.00
C LEU A 275 -0.87 11.52 7.69
N ARG A 276 -0.96 11.04 6.45
CA ARG A 276 -0.22 9.86 6.00
C ARG A 276 1.29 10.07 6.13
N ASP A 277 1.83 11.17 5.62
CA ASP A 277 3.25 11.47 5.65
C ASP A 277 3.80 11.51 7.08
N ARG A 278 3.06 12.13 8.00
CA ARG A 278 3.45 12.12 9.42
C ARG A 278 3.47 10.71 10.02
N LEU A 279 2.46 9.88 9.71
CA LEU A 279 2.33 8.54 10.27
C LEU A 279 3.28 7.52 9.61
N ASP A 280 3.71 7.76 8.37
CA ASP A 280 4.70 6.93 7.68
C ASP A 280 6.10 7.01 8.35
N SER A 281 6.29 7.97 9.27
CA SER A 281 7.47 8.02 10.13
C SER A 281 7.54 6.82 11.09
N LYS A 282 8.62 6.05 10.98
CA LYS A 282 8.93 4.94 11.91
C LYS A 282 9.07 5.42 13.36
N ILE A 283 9.42 6.68 13.58
CA ILE A 283 9.54 7.30 14.91
C ILE A 283 8.14 7.58 15.47
N VAL A 284 7.28 8.25 14.70
CA VAL A 284 5.91 8.58 15.13
C VAL A 284 5.10 7.29 15.35
N THR A 285 5.18 6.34 14.41
CA THR A 285 4.49 5.06 14.53
C THR A 285 4.96 4.23 15.73
N THR A 286 6.25 4.30 16.10
CA THR A 286 6.74 3.63 17.31
C THR A 286 6.12 4.24 18.57
N LYS A 287 6.12 5.59 18.68
CA LYS A 287 5.52 6.28 19.83
C LYS A 287 4.03 5.97 19.97
N MET A 288 3.28 5.98 18.88
CA MET A 288 1.86 5.61 18.90
C MET A 288 1.64 4.14 19.30
N GLY A 289 2.51 3.23 18.85
CA GLY A 289 2.49 1.84 19.28
C GLY A 289 2.67 1.72 20.80
N ASP A 290 3.64 2.43 21.37
CA ASP A 290 3.90 2.45 22.82
C ASP A 290 2.69 3.02 23.59
N GLU A 291 2.11 4.13 23.13
CA GLU A 291 0.89 4.72 23.69
C GLU A 291 -0.31 3.76 23.64
N ALA A 292 -0.43 2.96 22.58
CA ALA A 292 -1.48 1.96 22.40
C ALA A 292 -1.22 0.65 23.16
N GLY A 293 -0.07 0.53 23.85
CA GLY A 293 0.36 -0.71 24.49
C GLY A 293 0.61 -1.85 23.50
N VAL A 294 1.01 -1.51 22.28
CA VAL A 294 1.38 -2.46 21.22
C VAL A 294 2.89 -2.67 21.28
N PRO A 295 3.37 -3.83 21.76
CA PRO A 295 4.78 -4.04 21.96
C PRO A 295 5.52 -4.09 20.62
N SER A 296 6.71 -3.49 20.60
CA SER A 296 7.67 -3.62 19.50
C SER A 296 8.94 -4.33 19.98
N VAL A 297 9.83 -4.67 19.05
CA VAL A 297 11.17 -5.20 19.41
C VAL A 297 11.83 -4.23 20.39
N PRO A 298 12.56 -4.71 21.43
CA PRO A 298 13.29 -3.82 22.34
C PRO A 298 14.07 -2.76 21.57
N ASN A 299 13.79 -1.49 21.87
CA ASN A 299 14.30 -0.37 21.11
C ASN A 299 14.41 0.90 21.94
N VAL A 300 15.15 1.87 21.41
CA VAL A 300 15.22 3.24 21.91
C VAL A 300 15.20 4.21 20.73
N LEU A 301 14.53 5.35 20.93
CA LEU A 301 14.56 6.47 20.00
C LEU A 301 15.73 7.40 20.38
N SER A 302 16.59 7.72 19.41
CA SER A 302 17.80 8.52 19.62
C SER A 302 18.06 9.44 18.42
N ASN A 303 19.11 10.26 18.49
CA ASN A 303 19.60 11.08 17.38
C ASN A 303 20.85 10.43 16.77
N GLY A 304 20.86 10.28 15.45
CA GLY A 304 22.03 9.82 14.71
C GLY A 304 23.15 10.87 14.80
N THR A 305 24.20 10.58 15.57
CA THR A 305 25.30 11.52 15.81
C THR A 305 26.67 10.84 15.65
N THR A 306 27.02 9.94 16.56
CA THR A 306 28.29 9.21 16.55
C THR A 306 28.05 7.75 16.93
N PHE A 307 28.97 6.86 16.55
CA PHE A 307 28.92 5.46 16.96
C PHE A 307 28.91 5.31 18.48
N LYS A 308 29.72 6.12 19.18
CA LYS A 308 29.75 6.14 20.65
C LYS A 308 28.37 6.46 21.25
N ALA A 309 27.70 7.51 20.77
CA ALA A 309 26.35 7.86 21.24
C ALA A 309 25.30 6.79 20.89
N LEU A 310 25.43 6.14 19.73
CA LEU A 310 24.60 4.99 19.37
C LEU A 310 24.77 3.85 20.39
N ARG A 311 26.02 3.51 20.73
CA ARG A 311 26.36 2.47 21.71
C ARG A 311 25.87 2.81 23.11
N GLU A 312 26.10 4.04 23.58
CA GLU A 312 25.60 4.49 24.89
C GLU A 312 24.08 4.37 25.00
N ALA A 313 23.34 4.76 23.96
CA ALA A 313 21.88 4.61 23.92
C ALA A 313 21.45 3.12 23.91
N ALA A 314 22.15 2.28 23.14
CA ALA A 314 21.85 0.85 23.07
C ALA A 314 22.15 0.12 24.39
N ASP A 315 23.25 0.45 25.06
CA ASP A 315 23.65 -0.14 26.33
C ASP A 315 22.67 0.27 27.44
N ALA A 316 22.28 1.56 27.50
CA ALA A 316 21.29 2.06 28.46
C ALA A 316 19.91 1.39 28.30
N ALA A 317 19.55 1.03 27.06
CA ALA A 317 18.32 0.33 26.74
C ALA A 317 18.47 -1.21 26.70
N TRP A 318 19.63 -1.74 27.08
CA TRP A 318 19.93 -3.18 27.12
C TRP A 318 19.70 -3.89 25.78
N LEU A 319 20.01 -3.25 24.65
CA LEU A 319 19.71 -3.80 23.33
C LEU A 319 20.67 -4.92 22.91
N GLY A 320 21.89 -4.94 23.43
CA GLY A 320 22.95 -5.88 23.06
C GLY A 320 23.87 -5.34 21.95
N ASP A 321 24.72 -6.20 21.42
CA ASP A 321 25.76 -5.78 20.47
C ASP A 321 25.30 -5.73 19.02
N GLU A 322 24.37 -6.61 18.65
CA GLU A 322 23.82 -6.66 17.30
C GLU A 322 22.62 -5.71 17.18
N LEU A 323 22.79 -4.60 16.48
CA LEU A 323 21.77 -3.55 16.36
C LEU A 323 21.15 -3.49 14.97
N VAL A 324 19.88 -3.10 14.93
CA VAL A 324 19.18 -2.66 13.72
C VAL A 324 18.79 -1.19 13.91
N VAL A 325 19.27 -0.33 13.02
CA VAL A 325 19.01 1.12 13.06
C VAL A 325 18.11 1.51 11.89
N GLN A 326 17.07 2.29 12.17
CA GLN A 326 16.15 2.81 11.15
C GLN A 326 16.03 4.33 11.22
N THR A 327 16.09 5.00 10.08
CA THR A 327 15.73 6.41 9.95
C THR A 327 14.21 6.56 9.72
N PRO A 328 13.63 7.76 9.88
CA PRO A 328 12.18 7.90 10.02
C PRO A 328 11.42 7.47 8.77
N TYR A 329 11.91 7.87 7.60
CA TYR A 329 11.26 7.66 6.32
C TYR A 329 12.04 6.70 5.43
N GLY A 330 11.35 5.98 4.56
CA GLY A 330 11.95 5.11 3.55
C GLY A 330 11.32 3.73 3.51
N ASP A 331 11.30 3.17 2.30
CA ASP A 331 10.54 1.99 1.96
C ASP A 331 11.41 0.76 1.71
N SER A 332 10.78 -0.41 1.82
CA SER A 332 11.33 -1.72 1.44
C SER A 332 12.67 -2.07 2.09
N GLY A 333 13.00 -1.46 3.23
CA GLY A 333 14.24 -1.73 3.98
C GLY A 333 15.44 -0.88 3.56
N LYS A 334 15.29 0.07 2.62
CA LYS A 334 16.39 0.96 2.19
C LYS A 334 16.99 1.79 3.32
N THR A 335 16.18 2.10 4.34
CA THR A 335 16.59 2.86 5.52
C THR A 335 16.69 2.01 6.77
N THR A 336 17.04 0.73 6.61
CA THR A 336 17.29 -0.22 7.70
C THR A 336 18.73 -0.71 7.63
N PHE A 337 19.50 -0.41 8.67
CA PHE A 337 20.94 -0.66 8.73
C PHE A 337 21.25 -1.66 9.84
N PHE A 338 22.09 -2.65 9.54
CA PHE A 338 22.56 -3.64 10.52
C PHE A 338 23.93 -3.20 11.01
N ILE A 339 24.06 -2.91 12.31
CA ILE A 339 25.26 -2.31 12.90
C ILE A 339 25.69 -3.14 14.10
N ASN A 340 26.77 -3.91 13.96
CA ASN A 340 27.34 -4.72 15.03
C ASN A 340 28.64 -4.11 15.59
N ASN A 341 29.31 -3.27 14.81
CA ASN A 341 30.60 -2.67 15.14
C ASN A 341 30.78 -1.31 14.45
N GLU A 342 31.89 -0.64 14.73
CA GLU A 342 32.20 0.70 14.19
C GLU A 342 32.40 0.68 12.66
N SER A 343 32.91 -0.40 12.08
CA SER A 343 33.04 -0.52 10.61
C SER A 343 31.69 -0.58 9.91
N ASP A 344 30.70 -1.26 10.51
CA ASP A 344 29.33 -1.27 9.98
C ASP A 344 28.72 0.14 10.07
N TRP A 345 28.97 0.85 11.18
CA TRP A 345 28.57 2.23 11.36
C TRP A 345 29.18 3.14 10.29
N ASP A 346 30.48 3.07 10.05
CA ASP A 346 31.17 3.92 9.07
C ASP A 346 30.56 3.78 7.67
N THR A 347 30.12 2.57 7.31
CA THR A 347 29.47 2.27 6.03
C THR A 347 28.13 3.01 5.85
N HIS A 348 27.38 3.23 6.94
CA HIS A 348 26.01 3.75 6.90
C HIS A 348 25.84 5.14 7.56
N SER A 349 26.87 5.62 8.25
CA SER A 349 26.82 6.81 9.09
C SER A 349 26.35 8.07 8.36
N ALA A 350 26.69 8.21 7.08
CA ALA A 350 26.27 9.34 6.25
C ALA A 350 24.74 9.45 6.11
N ASP A 351 24.03 8.31 6.08
CA ASP A 351 22.57 8.26 5.97
C ASP A 351 21.88 8.38 7.34
N ILE A 352 22.61 8.11 8.42
CA ILE A 352 22.10 8.06 9.80
C ILE A 352 22.30 9.39 10.53
N ILE A 353 23.43 10.07 10.30
CA ILE A 353 23.79 11.29 11.00
C ILE A 353 22.77 12.40 10.70
N ARG A 354 22.36 13.14 11.76
CA ARG A 354 21.33 14.19 11.77
C ARG A 354 19.89 13.70 11.52
N GLN A 355 19.65 12.40 11.58
CA GLN A 355 18.31 11.84 11.58
C GLN A 355 17.88 11.50 13.01
N ASP A 356 16.58 11.62 13.29
CA ASP A 356 15.97 10.86 14.38
C ASP A 356 16.03 9.38 14.01
N ILE A 357 16.43 8.51 14.93
CA ILE A 357 16.63 7.09 14.66
C ILE A 357 15.93 6.20 15.67
N LYS A 358 15.43 5.08 15.19
CA LYS A 358 15.00 3.95 16.02
C LYS A 358 16.13 2.93 16.04
N VAL A 359 16.68 2.69 17.22
CA VAL A 359 17.74 1.70 17.46
C VAL A 359 17.10 0.49 18.11
N MET A 360 17.24 -0.68 17.52
CA MET A 360 16.57 -1.91 17.96
C MET A 360 17.59 -3.01 18.21
N ARG A 361 17.26 -3.91 19.13
CA ARG A 361 17.93 -5.21 19.23
C ARG A 361 17.70 -5.99 17.92
N ARG A 362 18.74 -6.58 17.36
CA ARG A 362 18.59 -7.57 16.28
C ARG A 362 17.97 -8.84 16.85
N ILE A 363 16.88 -9.31 16.23
CA ILE A 363 16.22 -10.55 16.59
C ILE A 363 16.14 -11.49 15.38
N ASN A 364 16.11 -12.79 15.65
CA ASN A 364 15.72 -13.79 14.67
C ASN A 364 14.23 -14.05 14.82
N ASN A 365 13.47 -13.72 13.78
CA ASN A 365 12.01 -13.78 13.81
C ASN A 365 11.45 -14.50 12.59
N LEU A 366 10.21 -14.97 12.72
CA LEU A 366 9.31 -15.22 11.60
C LEU A 366 8.54 -13.93 11.31
N PRO A 367 8.81 -13.25 10.19
CA PRO A 367 8.11 -12.03 9.82
C PRO A 367 6.71 -12.34 9.29
N VAL A 368 5.71 -11.67 9.86
CA VAL A 368 4.31 -11.80 9.45
C VAL A 368 3.76 -10.41 9.18
N ALA A 369 3.08 -10.22 8.07
CA ALA A 369 2.38 -8.98 7.76
C ALA A 369 0.87 -9.15 7.93
N VAL A 370 0.20 -8.06 8.26
CA VAL A 370 -1.25 -7.98 8.28
C VAL A 370 -1.69 -6.64 7.72
N GLU A 371 -2.76 -6.68 6.97
CA GLU A 371 -3.41 -5.49 6.43
C GLU A 371 -4.73 -5.28 7.15
N ALA A 372 -5.05 -4.03 7.46
CA ALA A 372 -6.24 -3.66 8.20
C ALA A 372 -6.86 -2.38 7.63
N VAL A 373 -8.18 -2.30 7.68
CA VAL A 373 -8.93 -1.11 7.25
C VAL A 373 -9.59 -0.46 8.46
N LEU A 374 -9.26 0.80 8.69
CA LEU A 374 -9.84 1.61 9.76
C LEU A 374 -11.11 2.28 9.24
N THR A 375 -12.23 1.98 9.90
CA THR A 375 -13.54 2.50 9.57
C THR A 375 -14.10 3.26 10.77
N ARG A 376 -15.21 3.99 10.58
CA ARG A 376 -15.96 4.59 11.70
C ARG A 376 -16.52 3.56 12.69
N SER A 377 -16.63 2.29 12.29
CA SER A 377 -17.15 1.20 13.12
C SER A 377 -16.03 0.38 13.75
N GLY A 378 -14.79 0.86 13.69
CA GLY A 378 -13.59 0.19 14.17
C GLY A 378 -12.74 -0.43 13.06
N THR A 379 -11.75 -1.22 13.48
CA THR A 379 -10.73 -1.81 12.60
C THR A 379 -11.13 -3.19 12.09
N VAL A 380 -11.20 -3.32 10.76
CA VAL A 380 -11.36 -4.61 10.07
C VAL A 380 -9.97 -5.19 9.81
N VAL A 381 -9.63 -6.27 10.49
CA VAL A 381 -8.34 -6.96 10.35
C VAL A 381 -8.43 -7.99 9.23
N GLY A 382 -7.53 -7.89 8.25
CA GLY A 382 -7.40 -8.81 7.13
C GLY A 382 -6.67 -10.11 7.48
N PRO A 383 -6.35 -10.93 6.47
CA PRO A 383 -5.55 -12.13 6.66
C PRO A 383 -4.10 -11.78 7.05
N PHE A 384 -3.46 -12.73 7.74
CA PHE A 384 -2.03 -12.67 8.06
C PHE A 384 -1.25 -13.38 6.96
N PHE A 385 -0.09 -12.82 6.62
CA PHE A 385 0.77 -13.28 5.54
C PHE A 385 2.19 -13.47 6.06
N THR A 386 2.92 -14.45 5.56
CA THR A 386 4.37 -14.46 5.78
C THR A 386 4.99 -13.35 4.94
N GLU A 387 5.79 -12.49 5.57
CA GLU A 387 6.49 -11.44 4.84
C GLU A 387 7.84 -11.95 4.35
N LEU A 388 8.10 -11.83 3.05
CA LEU A 388 9.35 -12.30 2.44
C LEU A 388 10.32 -11.13 2.37
N ALA A 389 11.35 -11.19 3.23
CA ALA A 389 12.39 -10.18 3.29
C ALA A 389 13.78 -10.82 3.45
N GLY A 390 14.79 -10.17 2.89
CA GLY A 390 16.19 -10.58 3.03
C GLY A 390 16.59 -11.81 2.21
N HIS A 391 15.88 -12.10 1.13
CA HIS A 391 16.24 -13.17 0.20
C HIS A 391 17.31 -12.68 -0.80
N PRO A 392 18.56 -13.16 -0.75
CA PRO A 392 19.64 -12.64 -1.60
C PRO A 392 19.44 -12.90 -3.09
N SER A 393 18.59 -13.88 -3.44
CA SER A 393 18.21 -14.16 -4.83
C SER A 393 17.18 -13.20 -5.41
N LEU A 394 16.49 -12.43 -4.56
CA LEU A 394 15.39 -11.54 -4.95
C LEU A 394 15.65 -10.07 -4.61
N THR A 395 16.47 -9.79 -3.59
CA THR A 395 16.75 -8.42 -3.12
C THR A 395 18.25 -8.18 -2.95
N PRO A 396 18.75 -6.99 -3.32
CA PRO A 396 20.19 -6.71 -3.27
C PRO A 396 20.72 -6.40 -1.85
N TYR A 397 19.87 -6.31 -0.82
CA TYR A 397 20.28 -5.99 0.55
C TYR A 397 19.50 -6.82 1.60
N PRO A 398 20.07 -7.05 2.81
CA PRO A 398 19.53 -7.98 3.81
C PRO A 398 18.15 -7.65 4.37
N GLY A 399 17.73 -6.39 4.33
CA GLY A 399 16.40 -5.94 4.76
C GLY A 399 15.37 -5.80 3.62
N GLY A 400 15.73 -6.19 2.41
CA GLY A 400 14.91 -5.96 1.23
C GLY A 400 13.62 -6.77 1.24
N TRP A 401 12.48 -6.11 1.09
CA TRP A 401 11.19 -6.77 0.88
C TRP A 401 11.06 -7.27 -0.55
N CYS A 402 10.61 -8.52 -0.73
CA CYS A 402 10.38 -9.13 -2.05
C CYS A 402 8.99 -9.73 -2.26
N GLY A 403 8.09 -9.64 -1.28
CA GLY A 403 6.73 -10.13 -1.43
C GLY A 403 6.11 -10.64 -0.15
N ASN A 404 4.92 -11.20 -0.28
CA ASN A 404 4.20 -11.88 0.78
C ASN A 404 3.75 -13.25 0.31
N GLU A 405 3.73 -14.22 1.21
CA GLU A 405 3.11 -15.52 1.00
C GLU A 405 1.81 -15.64 1.80
N MET A 406 0.73 -16.03 1.12
CA MET A 406 -0.55 -16.31 1.78
C MET A 406 -0.59 -17.76 2.27
N HIS A 407 -0.14 -17.98 3.50
CA HIS A 407 -0.25 -19.28 4.17
C HIS A 407 -1.25 -19.19 5.35
N PRO A 408 -2.46 -19.78 5.24
CA PRO A 408 -3.50 -19.61 6.26
C PRO A 408 -3.09 -20.00 7.68
N GLU A 409 -2.16 -20.96 7.82
CA GLU A 409 -1.72 -21.50 9.11
C GLU A 409 -0.41 -20.87 9.61
N VAL A 410 0.01 -19.72 9.06
CA VAL A 410 1.21 -19.00 9.53
C VAL A 410 1.16 -18.66 11.03
N LEU A 411 -0.05 -18.45 11.56
CA LEU A 411 -0.29 -18.24 13.00
C LEU A 411 -1.30 -19.26 13.53
N THR A 412 -1.01 -19.81 14.71
CA THR A 412 -1.98 -20.55 15.53
C THR A 412 -3.17 -19.67 15.91
N ALA A 413 -4.29 -20.27 16.32
CA ALA A 413 -5.48 -19.53 16.73
C ALA A 413 -5.19 -18.51 17.86
N THR A 414 -4.41 -18.89 18.86
CA THR A 414 -4.04 -18.01 19.99
C THR A 414 -3.16 -16.85 19.53
N GLN A 415 -2.13 -17.11 18.72
CA GLN A 415 -1.26 -16.05 18.18
C GLN A 415 -2.07 -15.09 17.30
N ARG A 416 -2.96 -15.61 16.44
CA ARG A 416 -3.83 -14.80 15.59
C ARG A 416 -4.75 -13.91 16.40
N ALA A 417 -5.41 -14.45 17.42
CA ALA A 417 -6.27 -13.66 18.30
C ALA A 417 -5.50 -12.52 18.99
N ARG A 418 -4.29 -12.81 19.47
CA ARG A 418 -3.42 -11.80 20.08
C ARG A 418 -2.97 -10.74 19.07
N ALA A 419 -2.54 -11.16 17.88
CA ALA A 419 -2.13 -10.22 16.83
C ALA A 419 -3.29 -9.33 16.37
N MET A 420 -4.50 -9.89 16.25
CA MET A 420 -5.71 -9.12 15.94
C MET A 420 -6.05 -8.08 17.02
N ASP A 421 -5.92 -8.43 18.30
CA ASP A 421 -6.10 -7.49 19.42
C ASP A 421 -5.08 -6.33 19.34
N LEU A 422 -3.81 -6.62 19.06
CA LEU A 422 -2.78 -5.59 18.90
C LEU A 422 -3.04 -4.67 17.70
N VAL A 423 -3.43 -5.23 16.56
CA VAL A 423 -3.79 -4.45 15.36
C VAL A 423 -4.99 -3.55 15.63
N LYS A 424 -5.99 -4.04 16.37
CA LYS A 424 -7.15 -3.25 16.77
C LYS A 424 -6.77 -2.10 17.69
N ARG A 425 -5.92 -2.33 18.70
CA ARG A 425 -5.43 -1.26 19.59
C ARG A 425 -4.65 -0.18 18.83
N MET A 426 -3.78 -0.60 17.91
CA MET A 426 -3.10 0.35 17.02
C MET A 426 -4.11 1.11 16.16
N GLY A 427 -5.12 0.40 15.66
CA GLY A 427 -6.22 0.98 14.89
C GLY A 427 -7.00 2.03 15.67
N ASP A 428 -7.38 1.73 16.92
CA ASP A 428 -8.07 2.64 17.82
C ASP A 428 -7.22 3.88 18.12
N ARG A 429 -5.90 3.72 18.26
CA ARG A 429 -4.98 4.86 18.44
C ARG A 429 -4.86 5.72 17.20
N LEU A 430 -4.79 5.13 16.01
CA LEU A 430 -4.80 5.86 14.74
C LEU A 430 -6.14 6.56 14.49
N ASP A 431 -7.24 5.99 14.99
CA ASP A 431 -8.58 6.56 14.87
C ASP A 431 -8.65 7.95 15.53
N THR A 432 -7.96 8.14 16.67
CA THR A 432 -7.90 9.42 17.38
C THR A 432 -7.14 10.51 16.62
N GLU A 433 -6.31 10.15 15.65
CA GLU A 433 -5.65 11.08 14.72
C GLU A 433 -6.53 11.38 13.50
N GLY A 434 -7.72 10.77 13.40
CA GLY A 434 -8.63 10.90 12.27
C GLY A 434 -8.31 9.96 11.10
N TYR A 435 -7.44 8.96 11.28
CA TYR A 435 -7.08 8.04 10.20
C TYR A 435 -8.27 7.18 9.77
N ARG A 436 -8.60 7.16 8.48
CA ARG A 436 -9.62 6.30 7.88
C ARG A 436 -9.13 5.78 6.54
N GLY A 437 -8.96 4.48 6.42
CA GLY A 437 -8.39 3.88 5.22
C GLY A 437 -7.61 2.61 5.51
N PHE A 438 -6.86 2.20 4.50
CA PHE A 438 -6.01 1.02 4.53
C PHE A 438 -4.71 1.29 5.28
N SER A 439 -4.35 0.40 6.19
CA SER A 439 -3.07 0.39 6.90
C SER A 439 -2.45 -0.99 6.82
N ARG A 440 -1.12 -1.05 6.78
CA ARG A 440 -0.37 -2.31 6.85
C ARG A 440 0.54 -2.29 8.06
N SER A 441 0.59 -3.40 8.78
CA SER A 441 1.47 -3.59 9.91
C SER A 441 2.28 -4.87 9.75
N THR A 442 3.56 -4.82 10.09
CA THR A 442 4.41 -6.02 10.19
C THR A 442 4.53 -6.41 11.65
N CYS A 443 4.14 -7.64 11.97
CA CYS A 443 4.37 -8.28 13.26
C CYS A 443 5.55 -9.26 13.16
N TRP A 444 6.41 -9.21 14.16
CA TRP A 444 7.57 -10.07 14.25
C TRP A 444 7.31 -11.10 15.34
N TRP A 445 7.31 -12.38 14.97
CA TRP A 445 7.16 -13.44 15.96
C TRP A 445 8.50 -14.12 16.19
N THR A 446 8.95 -14.19 17.43
CA THR A 446 10.10 -15.02 17.78
C THR A 446 9.57 -16.42 18.14
N PRO A 447 10.04 -17.49 17.48
CA PRO A 447 9.89 -18.82 18.04
C PRO A 447 10.45 -18.76 19.47
N THR A 448 9.63 -19.19 20.43
CA THR A 448 9.85 -19.11 21.90
C THR A 448 11.30 -18.87 22.31
N PRO A 449 11.61 -17.88 23.17
CA PRO A 449 12.94 -17.83 23.77
C PRO A 449 13.16 -19.16 24.49
N THR A 450 14.22 -19.88 24.16
CA THR A 450 14.72 -20.96 25.01
C THR A 450 14.94 -20.36 26.39
N ARG A 451 14.01 -20.63 27.31
CA ARG A 451 13.92 -20.47 28.79
C ARG A 451 15.06 -19.83 29.61
N SER A 452 15.83 -18.93 29.06
CA SER A 452 16.92 -18.21 29.72
C SER A 452 17.00 -16.83 29.08
N THR A 453 16.67 -15.79 29.83
CA THR A 453 16.84 -14.33 29.58
C THR A 453 15.58 -13.45 29.74
N TRP A 454 14.57 -13.93 30.48
CA TRP A 454 13.65 -13.02 31.16
C TRP A 454 13.84 -13.20 32.67
N ALA A 455 14.86 -12.54 33.20
CA ALA A 455 15.00 -12.27 34.62
C ALA A 455 15.50 -10.83 34.76
N ASN A 456 14.66 -10.04 35.46
CA ASN A 456 14.76 -8.63 35.85
C ASN A 456 14.38 -7.59 34.81
#